data_AF-A0A9W4S349-F1
#
_entry.id   AF-A0A9W4S349-F1
#
_cell.length_a   1.000
_cell.length_b   1.000
_cell.length_c   1.000
_cell.angle_alpha   90.00
_cell.angle_beta   90.00
_cell.angle_gamma   90.00
#
_symmetry.space_group_name_H-M   'P 1'
#
loop_
_entity.id
_entity.type
_entity.pdbx_description
1 polymer ?
#
loop_
_entity_poly.entity_id
_entity_poly.type
_entity_poly.pdbx_seq_one_letter_code
_entity_poly.pdbx_strand_id
1 'polypeptide(L)'
;MDTAVATGIQATACNPQLQCPLFSTLPGEIRNEIFALALVQYEDSENAYPEDSYWYRPGFSGSRKSSSALLQTCKAAYFEGQKAFLRELEWAFWFDRGPEGRTGMNSCLSFFRMLTPQQSQDLKKVRFFMQMFRFENGTELHRLFHQPNFNPEKLTITIRYSDWWYWESDTPLRMKEDWLRRFSGPPGLRELKVEYETITRKKDAMMKIVERNKKWKLSVGDSEEGGHLSAEGTKLVEWRWHGKSALGGTKWYHHGDGDTMEYVVVTDIWRYVPGSMSEEDLKKREILPPEHYPAQDSDDSDGSDEEEEDDDADYSEYEIEDEDL
;
A
#
# COMPACT_ATOMS: atom_id res chain seq x y z
N MET A 1 -6.03 28.15 11.22
CA MET A 1 -4.60 28.04 10.85
C MET A 1 -4.49 28.18 9.35
N ASP A 2 -3.69 29.14 8.88
CA ASP A 2 -3.51 29.44 7.46
C ASP A 2 -2.98 28.23 6.69
N THR A 3 -3.81 27.67 5.81
CA THR A 3 -3.39 26.72 4.78
C THR A 3 -2.58 27.48 3.73
N ALA A 4 -1.28 27.60 3.96
CA ALA A 4 -0.35 28.05 2.93
C ALA A 4 -0.42 27.06 1.76
N VAL A 5 -1.15 27.44 0.71
CA VAL A 5 -1.11 26.77 -0.59
C VAL A 5 0.34 26.80 -1.04
N ALA A 6 0.98 25.62 -1.08
CA ALA A 6 2.36 25.47 -1.54
C ALA A 6 2.46 26.06 -2.94
N THR A 7 3.10 27.22 -3.05
CA THR A 7 3.38 27.86 -4.33
C THR A 7 4.40 26.98 -5.06
N GLY A 8 3.92 26.23 -6.05
CA GLY A 8 4.75 25.29 -6.81
C GLY A 8 5.98 25.98 -7.40
N ILE A 9 7.14 25.35 -7.25
CA ILE A 9 8.40 25.83 -7.84
C ILE A 9 8.21 25.84 -9.37
N GLN A 10 8.35 27.01 -10.01
CA GLN A 10 8.19 27.14 -11.47
C GLN A 10 9.45 26.72 -12.22
N ALA A 11 9.29 25.85 -13.22
CA ALA A 11 10.39 25.33 -14.06
C ALA A 11 10.99 26.38 -15.01
N THR A 12 10.23 27.41 -15.37
CA THR A 12 10.60 28.43 -16.36
C THR A 12 11.70 29.40 -15.90
N ALA A 13 12.03 29.43 -14.60
CA ALA A 13 13.10 30.24 -14.02
C ALA A 13 14.30 29.39 -13.55
N CYS A 14 14.63 28.33 -14.29
CA CYS A 14 15.72 27.42 -13.96
C CYS A 14 17.01 27.78 -14.71
N ASN A 15 18.10 28.07 -13.99
CA ASN A 15 19.43 28.19 -14.59
C ASN A 15 19.86 26.80 -15.11
N PRO A 16 20.26 26.65 -16.39
CA PRO A 16 20.57 25.35 -16.99
C PRO A 16 21.84 24.68 -16.46
N GLN A 17 22.62 25.34 -15.60
CA GLN A 17 23.83 24.80 -14.95
C GLN A 17 24.90 24.31 -15.93
N LEU A 18 25.09 24.99 -17.08
CA LEU A 18 26.06 24.58 -18.11
C LEU A 18 27.54 24.64 -17.67
N GLN A 19 27.82 25.21 -16.50
CA GLN A 19 29.13 25.16 -15.86
C GLN A 19 29.38 23.85 -15.08
N CYS A 20 28.34 23.03 -14.87
CA CYS A 20 28.42 21.76 -14.17
C CYS A 20 28.53 20.61 -15.20
N PRO A 21 29.55 19.74 -15.15
CA PRO A 21 29.70 18.62 -16.07
C PRO A 21 28.48 17.68 -16.11
N LEU A 22 27.76 17.57 -14.98
CA LEU A 22 26.51 16.82 -14.91
C LEU A 22 25.53 17.31 -15.98
N PHE A 23 25.34 18.62 -16.14
CA PHE A 23 24.37 19.20 -17.08
C PHE A 23 24.96 19.60 -18.44
N SER A 24 26.26 19.86 -18.52
CA SER A 24 26.91 20.30 -19.76
C SER A 24 27.52 19.19 -20.60
N THR A 25 27.85 18.05 -19.97
CA THR A 25 28.51 16.93 -20.65
C THR A 25 27.59 15.72 -20.80
N LEU A 26 26.79 15.41 -19.78
CA LEU A 26 25.99 14.19 -19.76
C LEU A 26 24.60 14.43 -20.39
N PRO A 27 24.13 13.52 -21.26
CA PRO A 27 22.78 13.57 -21.80
C PRO A 27 21.75 13.22 -20.71
N GLY A 28 20.50 13.64 -20.90
CA GLY A 28 19.44 13.51 -19.89
C GLY A 28 19.16 12.07 -19.47
N GLU A 29 19.34 11.11 -20.38
CA GLU A 29 19.19 9.68 -20.10
C GLU A 29 20.19 9.22 -19.04
N ILE A 30 21.46 9.60 -19.18
CA ILE A 30 22.51 9.23 -18.21
C ILE A 30 22.30 9.96 -16.88
N ARG A 31 21.87 11.23 -16.93
CA ARG A 31 21.54 11.97 -15.70
C ARG A 31 20.37 11.34 -14.95
N ASN A 32 19.33 10.87 -15.64
CA ASN A 32 18.21 10.16 -15.04
C ASN A 32 18.65 8.87 -14.33
N GLU A 33 19.58 8.11 -14.91
CA GLU A 33 20.16 6.92 -14.25
C GLU A 33 20.96 7.32 -13.00
N ILE A 34 21.76 8.38 -13.08
CA ILE A 34 22.49 8.93 -11.93
C ILE A 34 21.51 9.33 -10.82
N PHE A 35 20.45 10.07 -11.16
CA PHE A 35 19.43 10.45 -10.18
C PHE A 35 18.72 9.22 -9.60
N ALA A 36 18.33 8.25 -10.41
CA ALA A 36 17.69 7.02 -9.94
C ALA A 36 18.56 6.27 -8.92
N LEU A 37 19.86 6.12 -9.21
CA LEU A 37 20.81 5.46 -8.31
C LEU A 37 21.12 6.28 -7.06
N ALA A 38 21.33 7.60 -7.19
CA ALA A 38 21.67 8.47 -6.07
C ALA A 38 20.50 8.68 -5.09
N LEU A 39 19.26 8.56 -5.58
CA LEU A 39 18.04 8.82 -4.82
C LEU A 39 17.32 7.53 -4.39
N VAL A 40 17.89 6.36 -4.70
CA VAL A 40 17.32 5.05 -4.35
C VAL A 40 17.04 4.96 -2.85
N GLN A 41 15.91 4.35 -2.50
CA GLN A 41 15.57 4.10 -1.11
C GLN A 41 16.39 2.96 -0.54
N TYR A 42 16.92 3.17 0.66
CA TYR A 42 17.57 2.16 1.48
C TYR A 42 16.94 2.09 2.87
N GLU A 43 17.13 0.97 3.56
CA GLU A 43 16.65 0.78 4.93
C GLU A 43 17.57 1.53 5.90
N ASP A 44 16.98 2.27 6.82
CA ASP A 44 17.72 2.95 7.88
C ASP A 44 18.12 1.96 8.98
N SER A 45 19.33 1.43 8.89
CA SER A 45 19.84 0.48 9.88
C SER A 45 20.08 1.07 11.26
N GLU A 46 20.19 2.40 11.39
CA GLU A 46 20.34 3.06 12.69
C GLU A 46 19.02 3.10 13.46
N ASN A 47 17.89 3.08 12.74
CA ASN A 47 16.54 3.07 13.30
C ASN A 47 15.78 1.83 12.81
N ALA A 48 16.44 0.67 12.90
CA ALA A 48 15.84 -0.62 12.57
C ALA A 48 14.64 -0.89 13.49
N TYR A 49 13.60 -1.52 12.94
CA TYR A 49 12.46 -1.95 13.72
C TYR A 49 12.84 -3.13 14.62
N PRO A 50 12.17 -3.29 15.77
CA PRO A 50 12.31 -4.51 16.57
C PRO A 50 11.99 -5.75 15.73
N GLU A 51 12.83 -6.77 15.78
CA GLU A 51 12.67 -8.00 14.97
C GLU A 51 11.39 -8.78 15.31
N ASP A 52 10.83 -8.57 16.50
CA ASP A 52 9.58 -9.14 16.98
C ASP A 52 8.38 -8.22 16.72
N SER A 53 8.55 -7.05 16.13
CA SER A 53 7.41 -6.19 15.77
C SER A 53 6.59 -6.81 14.64
N TYR A 54 5.29 -6.52 14.60
CA TYR A 54 4.38 -7.03 13.57
C TYR A 54 4.74 -6.59 12.14
N TRP A 55 5.50 -5.50 11.99
CA TRP A 55 5.86 -4.92 10.71
C TRP A 55 7.30 -5.18 10.28
N TYR A 56 8.09 -5.86 11.12
CA TYR A 56 9.42 -6.31 10.73
C TYR A 56 9.32 -7.44 9.72
N ARG A 57 10.00 -7.28 8.58
CA ARG A 57 10.20 -8.32 7.57
C ARG A 57 11.36 -7.97 6.65
N PRO A 58 11.95 -8.93 5.93
CA PRO A 58 12.95 -8.64 4.91
C PRO A 58 12.46 -7.62 3.88
N GLY A 59 13.28 -6.59 3.63
CA GLY A 59 12.94 -5.46 2.75
C GLY A 59 12.08 -4.36 3.40
N PHE A 60 11.64 -4.57 4.65
CA PHE A 60 11.03 -3.58 5.54
C PHE A 60 11.55 -3.76 6.98
N SER A 61 12.86 -3.92 7.14
CA SER A 61 13.52 -4.10 8.44
C SER A 61 13.63 -2.80 9.25
N GLY A 62 13.41 -1.65 8.60
CA GLY A 62 13.45 -0.33 9.19
C GLY A 62 12.73 0.70 8.33
N SER A 63 12.71 1.96 8.80
CA SER A 63 12.19 3.06 7.99
C SER A 63 13.04 3.23 6.72
N ARG A 64 12.39 3.42 5.57
CA ARG A 64 13.12 3.66 4.31
C ARG A 64 13.44 5.14 4.16
N LYS A 65 14.70 5.43 3.83
CA LYS A 65 15.23 6.78 3.59
C LYS A 65 15.88 6.88 2.21
N SER A 66 15.97 8.10 1.70
CA SER A 66 16.71 8.45 0.48
C SER A 66 17.52 9.71 0.75
N SER A 67 18.67 9.85 0.10
CA SER A 67 19.48 11.08 0.19
C SER A 67 18.86 12.17 -0.69
N SER A 68 18.37 13.26 -0.09
CA SER A 68 17.85 14.41 -0.85
C SER A 68 18.91 15.48 -1.14
N ALA A 69 20.15 15.27 -0.70
CA ALA A 69 21.23 16.25 -0.84
C ALA A 69 21.43 16.71 -2.28
N LEU A 70 21.37 15.78 -3.24
CA LEU A 70 21.49 16.09 -4.67
C LEU A 70 20.34 16.97 -5.18
N LEU A 71 19.11 16.71 -4.74
CA LEU A 71 17.93 17.50 -5.11
C LEU A 71 17.99 18.92 -4.54
N GLN A 72 18.67 19.11 -3.41
CA GLN A 72 18.83 20.40 -2.75
C GLN A 72 19.92 21.29 -3.38
N THR A 73 20.71 20.77 -4.33
CA THR A 73 21.84 21.52 -4.92
C THR A 73 21.40 22.69 -5.80
N CYS A 74 20.43 22.46 -6.69
CA CYS A 74 19.91 23.47 -7.60
C CYS A 74 18.53 23.08 -8.17
N LYS A 75 17.80 24.06 -8.72
CA LYS A 75 16.48 23.82 -9.33
C LYS A 75 16.52 22.79 -10.47
N ALA A 76 17.59 22.77 -11.27
CA ALA A 76 17.71 21.82 -12.39
C ALA A 76 17.78 20.38 -11.88
N ALA A 77 18.61 20.13 -10.85
CA ALA A 77 18.71 18.84 -10.19
C ALA A 77 17.41 18.45 -9.49
N TYR A 78 16.72 19.42 -8.86
CA TYR A 78 15.42 19.17 -8.25
C TYR A 78 14.38 18.71 -9.28
N PHE A 79 14.18 19.44 -10.39
CA PHE A 79 13.14 19.10 -11.37
C PHE A 79 13.38 17.77 -12.07
N GLU A 80 14.61 17.54 -12.54
CA GLU A 80 14.96 16.30 -13.24
C GLU A 80 15.01 15.11 -12.26
N GLY A 81 15.66 15.32 -11.11
CA GLY A 81 15.85 14.29 -10.10
C GLY A 81 14.57 13.90 -9.35
N GLN A 82 13.66 14.85 -9.06
CA GLN A 82 12.40 14.52 -8.38
C GLN A 82 11.56 13.54 -9.20
N LYS A 83 11.52 13.71 -10.52
CA LYS A 83 10.82 12.79 -11.42
C LYS A 83 11.43 11.39 -11.38
N ALA A 84 12.77 11.29 -11.46
CA ALA A 84 13.46 10.01 -11.36
C ALA A 84 13.25 9.35 -9.98
N PHE A 85 13.29 10.14 -8.91
CA PHE A 85 13.03 9.67 -7.54
C PHE A 85 11.63 9.08 -7.40
N LEU A 86 10.59 9.82 -7.76
CA LEU A 86 9.20 9.36 -7.62
C LEU A 86 8.88 8.14 -8.47
N ARG A 87 9.49 8.04 -9.66
CA ARG A 87 9.37 6.86 -10.52
C ARG A 87 9.92 5.60 -9.85
N GLU A 88 11.05 5.72 -9.15
CA GLU A 88 11.68 4.58 -8.49
C GLU A 88 11.13 4.28 -7.09
N LEU A 89 10.60 5.29 -6.42
CA LEU A 89 10.01 5.24 -5.09
C LEU A 89 8.89 4.18 -5.02
N GLU A 90 9.03 3.22 -4.10
CA GLU A 90 7.92 2.39 -3.63
C GLU A 90 7.46 2.93 -2.28
N TRP A 91 6.28 3.55 -2.27
CA TRP A 91 5.70 4.06 -1.03
C TRP A 91 4.79 3.02 -0.39
N ALA A 92 5.06 2.67 0.86
CA ALA A 92 4.33 1.64 1.60
C ALA A 92 3.42 2.26 2.67
N PHE A 93 2.21 1.71 2.79
CA PHE A 93 1.24 2.03 3.83
C PHE A 93 0.90 0.78 4.62
N TRP A 94 0.68 0.94 5.93
CA TRP A 94 0.22 -0.11 6.82
C TRP A 94 -1.22 0.16 7.21
N PHE A 95 -2.12 -0.76 6.86
CA PHE A 95 -3.50 -0.73 7.31
C PHE A 95 -3.62 -1.70 8.46
N ASP A 96 -3.29 -1.18 9.65
CA ASP A 96 -3.07 -1.88 10.92
C ASP A 96 -1.67 -2.46 11.15
N ARG A 97 -1.34 -2.66 12.44
CA ARG A 97 -0.13 -3.35 12.92
C ARG A 97 1.15 -2.89 12.23
N GLY A 98 1.26 -1.59 12.00
CA GLY A 98 2.38 -0.93 11.34
C GLY A 98 3.16 -0.04 12.30
N PRO A 99 4.28 0.55 11.83
CA PRO A 99 5.02 1.52 12.62
C PRO A 99 4.17 2.77 12.91
N GLU A 100 4.46 3.42 14.03
CA GLU A 100 3.82 4.66 14.46
C GLU A 100 3.92 5.75 13.38
N GLY A 101 2.85 6.54 13.21
CA GLY A 101 2.78 7.62 12.23
C GLY A 101 2.71 7.20 10.75
N ARG A 102 2.70 5.89 10.45
CA ARG A 102 2.56 5.36 9.07
C ARG A 102 1.42 4.36 8.92
N THR A 103 0.61 4.22 9.96
CA THR A 103 -0.48 3.26 10.04
C THR A 103 -1.82 3.97 9.84
N GLY A 104 -2.77 3.26 9.22
CA GLY A 104 -4.17 3.67 9.14
C GLY A 104 -4.56 4.31 7.80
N MET A 105 -5.87 4.41 7.61
CA MET A 105 -6.48 4.94 6.39
C MET A 105 -6.13 6.42 6.20
N ASN A 106 -6.26 7.23 7.26
CA ASN A 106 -6.01 8.66 7.23
C ASN A 106 -4.58 8.99 6.78
N SER A 107 -3.58 8.21 7.19
CA SER A 107 -2.19 8.34 6.73
C SER A 107 -2.05 8.22 5.21
N CYS A 108 -2.76 7.27 4.61
CA CYS A 108 -2.78 7.09 3.15
C CYS A 108 -3.53 8.23 2.44
N LEU A 109 -4.74 8.54 2.92
CA LEU A 109 -5.58 9.58 2.32
C LEU A 109 -4.90 10.95 2.34
N SER A 110 -4.34 11.34 3.48
CA SER A 110 -3.64 12.61 3.66
C SER A 110 -2.40 12.69 2.77
N PHE A 111 -1.64 11.60 2.62
CA PHE A 111 -0.47 11.57 1.74
C PHE A 111 -0.84 11.92 0.29
N PHE A 112 -1.84 11.25 -0.29
CA PHE A 112 -2.23 11.49 -1.69
C PHE A 112 -2.89 12.85 -1.91
N ARG A 113 -3.61 13.38 -0.91
CA ARG A 113 -4.17 14.74 -0.94
C ARG A 113 -3.09 15.82 -0.98
N MET A 114 -1.94 15.58 -0.36
CA MET A 114 -0.81 16.53 -0.36
C MET A 114 0.01 16.50 -1.65
N LEU A 115 -0.10 15.46 -2.48
CA LEU A 115 0.65 15.39 -3.73
C LEU A 115 0.09 16.37 -4.77
N THR A 116 0.97 17.06 -5.48
CA THR A 116 0.58 17.74 -6.72
C THR A 116 0.18 16.72 -7.79
N PRO A 117 -0.64 17.09 -8.79
CA PRO A 117 -1.00 16.20 -9.88
C PRO A 117 0.20 15.60 -10.61
N GLN A 118 1.29 16.37 -10.79
CA GLN A 118 2.51 15.88 -11.43
C GLN A 118 3.24 14.85 -10.56
N GLN A 119 3.38 15.10 -9.25
CA GLN A 119 4.01 14.13 -8.33
C GLN A 119 3.21 12.83 -8.23
N SER A 120 1.88 12.95 -8.20
CA SER A 120 0.96 11.81 -8.24
C SER A 120 1.16 10.98 -9.51
N GLN A 121 1.27 11.63 -10.68
CA GLN A 121 1.53 10.95 -11.94
C GLN A 121 2.91 10.27 -11.96
N ASP A 122 3.93 10.88 -11.36
CA ASP A 122 5.28 10.33 -11.34
C ASP A 122 5.47 9.21 -10.29
N LEU A 123 4.64 9.15 -9.24
CA LEU A 123 4.65 8.08 -8.24
C LEU A 123 4.05 6.79 -8.81
N LYS A 124 4.90 5.84 -9.20
CA LYS A 124 4.47 4.64 -9.93
C LYS A 124 4.20 3.42 -9.06
N LYS A 125 4.84 3.30 -7.90
CA LYS A 125 4.85 2.07 -7.11
C LYS A 125 4.29 2.33 -5.71
N VAL A 126 3.22 1.61 -5.36
CA VAL A 126 2.58 1.70 -4.05
C VAL A 126 2.47 0.29 -3.46
N ARG A 127 2.70 0.18 -2.15
CA ARG A 127 2.51 -1.07 -1.40
C ARG A 127 1.53 -0.87 -0.24
N PHE A 128 0.64 -1.81 -0.06
CA PHE A 128 -0.26 -1.91 1.08
C PHE A 128 0.08 -3.15 1.89
N PHE A 129 0.33 -2.99 3.19
CA PHE A 129 0.24 -4.07 4.16
C PHE A 129 -1.19 -4.05 4.72
N MET A 130 -1.97 -5.09 4.46
CA MET A 130 -3.40 -5.06 4.76
C MET A 130 -3.79 -6.18 5.71
N GLN A 131 -4.36 -5.80 6.85
CA GLN A 131 -5.09 -6.75 7.68
C GLN A 131 -6.37 -7.21 6.96
N MET A 132 -6.65 -8.52 7.03
CA MET A 132 -7.73 -9.13 6.25
C MET A 132 -9.11 -8.54 6.53
N PHE A 133 -9.41 -8.18 7.77
CA PHE A 133 -10.75 -7.66 8.12
C PHE A 133 -11.10 -6.35 7.40
N ARG A 134 -10.10 -5.50 7.13
CA ARG A 134 -10.28 -4.27 6.34
C ARG A 134 -10.29 -4.51 4.84
N PHE A 135 -9.62 -5.57 4.39
CA PHE A 135 -9.43 -5.87 2.97
C PHE A 135 -10.57 -6.71 2.37
N GLU A 136 -10.99 -7.75 3.09
CA GLU A 136 -11.71 -8.89 2.55
C GLU A 136 -13.07 -8.52 1.94
N ASN A 137 -13.74 -7.50 2.47
CA ASN A 137 -15.03 -7.02 1.95
C ASN A 137 -14.91 -6.15 0.70
N GLY A 138 -13.70 -5.72 0.30
CA GLY A 138 -13.43 -4.86 -0.84
C GLY A 138 -13.78 -3.37 -0.71
N THR A 139 -14.46 -2.95 0.36
CA THR A 139 -14.94 -1.56 0.53
C THR A 139 -13.78 -0.58 0.70
N GLU A 140 -12.79 -0.91 1.52
CA GLU A 140 -11.64 -0.02 1.75
C GLU A 140 -10.76 0.12 0.52
N LEU A 141 -10.55 -0.97 -0.25
CA LEU A 141 -9.86 -0.89 -1.53
C LEU A 141 -10.60 0.02 -2.50
N HIS A 142 -11.93 -0.14 -2.59
CA HIS A 142 -12.75 0.70 -3.44
C HIS A 142 -12.59 2.18 -3.03
N ARG A 143 -12.66 2.49 -1.73
CA ARG A 143 -12.44 3.85 -1.22
C ARG A 143 -11.06 4.41 -1.56
N LEU A 144 -10.00 3.60 -1.47
CA LEU A 144 -8.63 3.99 -1.81
C LEU A 144 -8.45 4.25 -3.31
N PHE A 145 -9.00 3.38 -4.16
CA PHE A 145 -8.86 3.48 -5.61
C PHE A 145 -9.56 4.69 -6.23
N HIS A 146 -10.59 5.21 -5.55
CA HIS A 146 -11.32 6.41 -5.96
C HIS A 146 -10.82 7.70 -5.30
N GLN A 147 -9.70 7.66 -4.57
CA GLN A 147 -9.12 8.88 -4.04
C GLN A 147 -8.52 9.74 -5.16
N PRO A 148 -8.66 11.08 -5.07
CA PRO A 148 -7.90 11.98 -5.91
C PRO A 148 -6.41 11.66 -5.82
N ASN A 149 -5.70 11.78 -6.93
CA ASN A 149 -4.25 11.52 -7.03
C ASN A 149 -3.80 10.07 -6.77
N PHE A 150 -4.70 9.12 -6.52
CA PHE A 150 -4.33 7.71 -6.43
C PHE A 150 -4.35 7.07 -7.83
N ASN A 151 -3.19 7.00 -8.49
CA ASN A 151 -3.10 6.39 -9.81
C ASN A 151 -1.76 5.66 -10.07
N PRO A 152 -1.35 4.72 -9.18
CA PRO A 152 -0.10 3.98 -9.36
C PRO A 152 -0.15 3.07 -10.59
N GLU A 153 1.01 2.82 -11.18
CA GLU A 153 1.18 1.82 -12.24
C GLU A 153 1.33 0.41 -11.66
N LYS A 154 1.95 0.30 -10.48
CA LYS A 154 2.21 -0.97 -9.78
C LYS A 154 1.69 -0.88 -8.35
N LEU A 155 0.80 -1.80 -8.00
CA LEU A 155 0.29 -1.97 -6.65
C LEU A 155 0.75 -3.32 -6.10
N THR A 156 1.35 -3.31 -4.91
CA THR A 156 1.60 -4.55 -4.15
C THR A 156 0.73 -4.57 -2.93
N ILE A 157 0.01 -5.68 -2.71
CA ILE A 157 -0.76 -5.92 -1.49
C ILE A 157 -0.09 -7.09 -0.77
N THR A 158 0.30 -6.89 0.47
CA THR A 158 0.91 -7.93 1.31
C THR A 158 -0.03 -8.23 2.47
N ILE A 159 -0.39 -9.51 2.61
CA ILE A 159 -1.10 -10.06 3.76
C ILE A 159 -0.05 -10.84 4.55
N ARG A 160 0.42 -10.27 5.66
CA ARG A 160 1.42 -10.90 6.54
C ARG A 160 0.81 -12.07 7.28
N TYR A 161 1.66 -12.92 7.88
CA TYR A 161 1.19 -14.00 8.75
C TYR A 161 0.24 -13.52 9.87
N SER A 162 0.56 -12.37 10.47
CA SER A 162 -0.27 -11.75 11.51
C SER A 162 -1.41 -10.90 10.96
N ASP A 163 -1.67 -10.89 9.65
CA ASP A 163 -2.78 -10.14 9.05
C ASP A 163 -4.00 -11.02 8.76
N TRP A 164 -3.85 -12.34 8.89
CA TRP A 164 -4.94 -13.31 8.71
C TRP A 164 -5.93 -13.25 9.87
N TRP A 165 -7.20 -13.56 9.57
CA TRP A 165 -8.25 -13.68 10.58
C TRP A 165 -7.88 -14.64 11.70
N TYR A 166 -7.95 -14.16 12.95
CA TYR A 166 -7.78 -14.96 14.17
C TYR A 166 -6.51 -15.82 14.16
N TRP A 167 -5.42 -15.29 13.61
CA TRP A 167 -4.12 -15.97 13.54
C TRP A 167 -3.61 -16.27 14.96
N GLU A 168 -3.90 -15.39 15.92
CA GLU A 168 -3.63 -15.49 17.35
C GLU A 168 -4.12 -16.83 17.94
N SER A 169 -5.25 -17.31 17.46
CA SER A 169 -5.93 -18.53 17.91
C SER A 169 -5.60 -19.76 17.07
N ASP A 170 -4.60 -19.68 16.20
CA ASP A 170 -4.24 -20.72 15.23
C ASP A 170 -5.36 -21.11 14.25
N THR A 171 -6.29 -20.21 13.98
CA THR A 171 -7.47 -20.50 13.14
C THR A 171 -7.06 -20.94 11.73
N PRO A 172 -7.80 -21.87 11.08
CA PRO A 172 -7.57 -22.22 9.69
C PRO A 172 -7.63 -20.99 8.76
N LEU A 173 -6.69 -20.92 7.80
CA LEU A 173 -6.66 -19.82 6.85
C LEU A 173 -7.93 -19.83 5.98
N ARG A 174 -8.58 -18.68 5.91
CA ARG A 174 -9.73 -18.43 5.05
C ARG A 174 -9.60 -17.05 4.43
N MET A 175 -10.25 -16.87 3.29
CA MET A 175 -10.41 -15.58 2.64
C MET A 175 -11.68 -15.59 1.80
N LYS A 176 -12.58 -14.62 1.95
CA LYS A 176 -13.72 -14.43 1.06
C LYS A 176 -13.26 -13.77 -0.25
N GLU A 177 -14.06 -13.93 -1.31
CA GLU A 177 -13.73 -13.41 -2.65
C GLU A 177 -14.31 -12.01 -2.91
N ASP A 178 -15.00 -11.42 -1.92
CA ASP A 178 -15.70 -10.14 -2.06
C ASP A 178 -14.75 -9.01 -2.52
N TRP A 179 -13.51 -8.98 -2.00
CA TRP A 179 -12.50 -8.03 -2.47
C TRP A 179 -12.15 -8.19 -3.95
N LEU A 180 -12.14 -9.41 -4.50
CA LEU A 180 -11.89 -9.68 -5.93
C LEU A 180 -13.09 -9.24 -6.78
N ARG A 181 -14.30 -9.55 -6.29
CA ARG A 181 -15.57 -9.18 -6.93
C ARG A 181 -15.70 -7.66 -7.04
N ARG A 182 -15.35 -6.94 -5.98
CA ARG A 182 -15.44 -5.48 -5.90
C ARG A 182 -14.19 -4.74 -6.35
N PHE A 183 -13.10 -5.45 -6.66
CA PHE A 183 -11.87 -4.82 -7.11
C PHE A 183 -12.14 -4.02 -8.38
N SER A 184 -11.96 -2.70 -8.32
CA SER A 184 -11.93 -1.82 -9.49
C SER A 184 -10.70 -0.92 -9.41
N GLY A 185 -9.60 -1.37 -10.01
CA GLY A 185 -8.32 -0.69 -9.88
C GLY A 185 -8.31 0.68 -10.58
N PRO A 186 -7.43 1.61 -10.17
CA PRO A 186 -7.34 2.93 -10.81
C PRO A 186 -6.90 2.80 -12.28
N PRO A 187 -7.30 3.71 -13.18
CA PRO A 187 -7.09 3.57 -14.63
C PRO A 187 -5.64 3.34 -15.08
N GLY A 188 -4.67 3.86 -14.31
CA GLY A 188 -3.24 3.73 -14.56
C GLY A 188 -2.62 2.40 -14.14
N LEU A 189 -3.35 1.54 -13.41
CA LEU A 189 -2.82 0.29 -12.87
C LEU A 189 -2.47 -0.69 -14.00
N ARG A 190 -1.24 -1.20 -13.98
CA ARG A 190 -0.71 -2.16 -14.97
C ARG A 190 -0.25 -3.47 -14.37
N GLU A 191 0.15 -3.46 -13.10
CA GLU A 191 0.60 -4.65 -12.38
C GLU A 191 0.03 -4.63 -10.96
N LEU A 192 -0.65 -5.72 -10.58
CA LEU A 192 -1.00 -6.01 -9.20
C LEU A 192 -0.15 -7.20 -8.74
N LYS A 193 0.54 -7.04 -7.63
CA LYS A 193 1.16 -8.14 -6.89
C LYS A 193 0.39 -8.38 -5.61
N VAL A 194 0.08 -9.64 -5.32
CA VAL A 194 -0.45 -10.02 -4.02
C VAL A 194 0.52 -11.00 -3.37
N GLU A 195 1.09 -10.59 -2.25
CA GLU A 195 1.98 -11.39 -1.40
C GLU A 195 1.16 -12.00 -0.27
N TYR A 196 1.06 -13.32 -0.27
CA TYR A 196 0.43 -14.09 0.79
C TYR A 196 1.55 -14.68 1.65
N GLU A 197 1.63 -14.28 2.91
CA GLU A 197 2.63 -14.76 3.86
C GLU A 197 1.98 -15.59 4.96
N THR A 198 2.57 -16.75 5.25
CA THR A 198 2.15 -17.58 6.38
C THR A 198 3.32 -18.41 6.90
N ILE A 199 3.13 -19.13 8.01
CA ILE A 199 4.11 -20.08 8.53
C ILE A 199 4.10 -21.39 7.72
N THR A 200 5.23 -22.09 7.64
CA THR A 200 5.42 -23.28 6.77
C THR A 200 4.31 -24.33 6.88
N ARG A 201 3.81 -24.62 8.09
CA ARG A 201 2.74 -25.63 8.28
C ARG A 201 1.38 -25.24 7.71
N LYS A 202 1.12 -23.95 7.45
CA LYS A 202 -0.13 -23.44 6.88
C LYS A 202 -0.05 -23.18 5.36
N LYS A 203 1.09 -23.46 4.73
CA LYS A 203 1.32 -23.22 3.30
C LYS A 203 0.23 -23.85 2.42
N ASP A 204 -0.11 -25.12 2.64
CA ASP A 204 -1.09 -25.81 1.77
C ASP A 204 -2.49 -25.20 1.87
N ALA A 205 -2.87 -24.68 3.04
CA ALA A 205 -4.12 -23.95 3.22
C ALA A 205 -4.09 -22.61 2.47
N MET A 206 -2.97 -21.87 2.57
CA MET A 206 -2.76 -20.62 1.82
C MET A 206 -2.81 -20.87 0.31
N MET A 207 -2.17 -21.93 -0.19
CA MET A 207 -2.13 -22.25 -1.63
C MET A 207 -3.52 -22.49 -2.20
N LYS A 208 -4.45 -23.09 -1.45
CA LYS A 208 -5.86 -23.22 -1.89
C LYS A 208 -6.51 -21.85 -2.15
N ILE A 209 -6.19 -20.85 -1.33
CA ILE A 209 -6.68 -19.47 -1.49
C ILE A 209 -6.01 -18.82 -2.71
N VAL A 210 -4.68 -18.95 -2.84
CA VAL A 210 -3.92 -18.39 -3.97
C VAL A 210 -4.46 -18.94 -5.30
N GLU A 211 -4.59 -20.25 -5.44
CA GLU A 211 -5.06 -20.88 -6.68
C GLU A 211 -6.51 -20.55 -7.02
N ARG A 212 -7.35 -20.31 -6.01
CA ARG A 212 -8.71 -19.83 -6.23
C ARG A 212 -8.71 -18.38 -6.70
N ASN A 213 -7.99 -17.50 -6.01
CA ASN A 213 -7.94 -16.07 -6.30
C ASN A 213 -7.30 -15.78 -7.67
N LYS A 214 -6.29 -16.56 -8.07
CA LYS A 214 -5.57 -16.44 -9.35
C LYS A 214 -6.49 -16.53 -10.58
N LYS A 215 -7.64 -17.21 -10.45
CA LYS A 215 -8.63 -17.41 -11.53
C LYS A 215 -9.47 -16.17 -11.82
N TRP A 216 -9.36 -15.13 -11.00
CA TRP A 216 -10.13 -13.90 -11.15
C TRP A 216 -9.50 -12.95 -12.16
N LYS A 217 -10.37 -12.32 -12.96
CA LYS A 217 -10.06 -11.14 -13.75
C LYS A 217 -10.56 -9.91 -13.00
N LEU A 218 -9.73 -8.88 -12.91
CA LEU A 218 -10.00 -7.70 -12.08
C LEU A 218 -10.14 -6.47 -12.98
N SER A 219 -11.20 -5.68 -12.80
CA SER A 219 -11.42 -4.47 -13.61
C SER A 219 -10.40 -3.39 -13.29
N VAL A 220 -10.09 -2.57 -14.31
CA VAL A 220 -9.23 -1.39 -14.20
C VAL A 220 -9.97 -0.22 -14.86
N GLY A 221 -10.25 0.82 -14.06
CA GLY A 221 -11.06 1.96 -14.48
C GLY A 221 -12.55 1.62 -14.71
N ASP A 222 -13.30 2.63 -15.16
CA ASP A 222 -14.77 2.59 -15.26
C ASP A 222 -15.30 2.43 -16.70
N SER A 223 -14.42 2.26 -17.70
CA SER A 223 -14.84 2.26 -19.11
C SER A 223 -15.15 0.87 -19.66
N GLU A 224 -16.22 0.75 -20.46
CA GLU A 224 -16.58 -0.46 -21.23
C GLU A 224 -15.50 -0.90 -22.24
N GLU A 225 -14.63 0.02 -22.66
CA GLU A 225 -13.44 -0.24 -23.49
C GLU A 225 -12.16 -0.52 -22.64
N GLY A 226 -12.32 -0.61 -21.32
CA GLY A 226 -11.23 -0.79 -20.35
C GLY A 226 -10.57 -2.14 -20.46
N GLY A 227 -9.30 -2.21 -20.02
CA GLY A 227 -8.62 -3.48 -19.81
C GLY A 227 -8.91 -4.09 -18.45
N HIS A 228 -8.29 -5.23 -18.19
CA HIS A 228 -8.42 -5.95 -16.93
C HIS A 228 -7.07 -6.52 -16.50
N LEU A 229 -6.93 -6.80 -15.21
CA LEU A 229 -5.78 -7.52 -14.68
C LEU A 229 -6.05 -9.02 -14.71
N SER A 230 -5.08 -9.79 -15.19
CA SER A 230 -5.13 -11.25 -15.18
C SER A 230 -3.81 -11.88 -14.75
N ALA A 231 -3.90 -12.94 -13.97
CA ALA A 231 -2.77 -13.78 -13.60
C ALA A 231 -2.57 -15.00 -14.53
N GLU A 232 -3.30 -15.07 -15.64
CA GLU A 232 -3.09 -16.11 -16.65
C GLU A 232 -1.69 -16.01 -17.27
N GLY A 233 -1.03 -17.16 -17.41
CA GLY A 233 0.35 -17.23 -17.91
C GLY A 233 1.41 -16.71 -16.94
N THR A 234 1.04 -16.19 -15.76
CA THR A 234 2.01 -15.75 -14.75
C THR A 234 2.38 -16.90 -13.82
N LYS A 235 3.65 -16.94 -13.41
CA LYS A 235 4.17 -17.91 -12.46
C LYS A 235 4.08 -17.35 -11.04
N LEU A 236 3.69 -18.20 -10.09
CA LEU A 236 3.83 -17.88 -8.67
C LEU A 236 5.31 -17.80 -8.32
N VAL A 237 5.68 -16.81 -7.52
CA VAL A 237 7.03 -16.66 -6.98
C VAL A 237 6.97 -16.98 -5.49
N GLU A 238 7.74 -17.97 -5.06
CA GLU A 238 7.84 -18.35 -3.65
C GLU A 238 9.20 -17.93 -3.09
N TRP A 239 9.20 -17.42 -1.87
CA TRP A 239 10.41 -17.25 -1.09
C TRP A 239 10.13 -17.49 0.40
N ARG A 240 11.20 -17.67 1.17
CA ARG A 240 11.15 -18.03 2.59
C ARG A 240 12.05 -17.14 3.39
N TRP A 241 11.69 -16.92 4.64
CA TRP A 241 12.53 -16.21 5.59
C TRP A 241 12.29 -16.67 7.01
N HIS A 242 13.27 -16.41 7.88
CA HIS A 242 13.19 -16.73 9.30
C HIS A 242 13.02 -15.42 10.07
N GLY A 243 12.02 -15.39 10.95
CA GLY A 243 11.73 -14.26 11.83
C GLY A 243 11.49 -14.74 13.25
N LYS A 244 11.32 -13.81 14.19
CA LYS A 244 11.01 -14.14 15.59
C LYS A 244 9.68 -14.87 15.69
N SER A 245 9.63 -15.87 16.56
CA SER A 245 8.38 -16.56 16.89
C SER A 245 7.49 -15.74 17.83
N ALA A 246 8.08 -14.88 18.65
CA ALA A 246 7.34 -13.86 19.38
C ALA A 246 6.96 -12.71 18.44
N LEU A 247 5.73 -12.22 18.56
CA LEU A 247 5.24 -11.06 17.81
C LEU A 247 4.64 -10.04 18.78
N GLY A 248 5.06 -8.78 18.68
CA GLY A 248 4.74 -7.71 19.61
C GLY A 248 5.15 -8.05 21.05
N GLY A 249 6.32 -8.68 21.25
CA GLY A 249 6.76 -9.19 22.55
C GLY A 249 5.95 -10.37 23.11
N THR A 250 4.95 -10.86 22.38
CA THR A 250 4.04 -11.92 22.83
C THR A 250 4.38 -13.27 22.22
N LYS A 251 4.46 -14.31 23.07
CA LYS A 251 4.60 -15.70 22.63
C LYS A 251 3.23 -16.32 22.39
N TRP A 252 3.13 -17.10 21.31
CA TRP A 252 1.89 -17.77 20.92
C TRP A 252 2.03 -19.28 21.03
N TYR A 253 1.05 -19.93 21.65
CA TYR A 253 1.11 -21.37 21.96
C TYR A 253 1.37 -22.27 20.75
N HIS A 254 0.97 -21.82 19.55
CA HIS A 254 1.04 -22.58 18.30
C HIS A 254 2.30 -22.31 17.48
N HIS A 255 3.28 -21.56 18.02
CA HIS A 255 4.60 -21.33 17.42
C HIS A 255 5.68 -22.30 17.92
N GLY A 256 5.39 -23.07 18.98
CA GLY A 256 6.35 -23.95 19.63
C GLY A 256 7.37 -23.20 20.49
N ASP A 257 8.43 -23.91 20.91
CA ASP A 257 9.40 -23.40 21.89
C ASP A 257 10.60 -22.65 21.27
N GLY A 258 10.73 -22.65 19.94
CA GLY A 258 11.85 -22.01 19.24
C GLY A 258 11.74 -20.49 19.23
N ASP A 259 12.87 -19.79 19.24
CA ASP A 259 12.92 -18.32 19.18
C ASP A 259 12.61 -17.74 17.79
N THR A 260 12.65 -18.58 16.76
CA THR A 260 12.38 -18.20 15.37
C THR A 260 11.46 -19.21 14.70
N MET A 261 10.71 -18.75 13.70
CA MET A 261 9.93 -19.61 12.81
C MET A 261 10.15 -19.26 11.34
N GLU A 262 9.94 -20.25 10.47
CA GLU A 262 10.04 -20.06 9.02
C GLU A 262 8.68 -19.57 8.46
N TYR A 263 8.75 -18.45 7.77
CA TYR A 263 7.69 -17.87 6.98
C TYR A 263 7.86 -18.24 5.52
N VAL A 264 6.74 -18.47 4.85
CA VAL A 264 6.63 -18.70 3.42
C VAL A 264 5.81 -17.59 2.82
N VAL A 265 6.34 -16.94 1.81
CA VAL A 265 5.65 -15.91 1.03
C VAL A 265 5.44 -16.44 -0.38
N VAL A 266 4.19 -16.42 -0.83
CA VAL A 266 3.83 -16.70 -2.22
C VAL A 266 3.31 -15.42 -2.84
N THR A 267 3.95 -14.98 -3.91
CA THR A 267 3.56 -13.82 -4.69
C THR A 267 2.83 -14.27 -5.95
N ASP A 268 1.59 -13.82 -6.10
CA ASP A 268 0.85 -13.88 -7.35
C ASP A 268 0.87 -12.53 -8.05
N ILE A 269 0.91 -12.56 -9.39
CA ILE A 269 1.10 -11.38 -10.23
C ILE A 269 0.00 -11.36 -11.27
N TRP A 270 -0.78 -10.29 -11.28
CA TRP A 270 -1.74 -9.98 -12.33
C TRP A 270 -1.18 -8.87 -13.21
N ARG A 271 -1.24 -9.07 -14.52
CA ARG A 271 -0.80 -8.12 -15.53
C ARG A 271 -2.00 -7.56 -16.28
N TYR A 272 -1.89 -6.30 -16.67
CA TYR A 272 -2.89 -5.66 -17.51
C TYR A 272 -2.98 -6.32 -18.88
N VAL A 273 -4.22 -6.60 -19.28
CA VAL A 273 -4.61 -7.11 -20.57
C VAL A 273 -5.56 -6.09 -21.20
N PRO A 274 -5.26 -5.55 -22.39
CA PRO A 274 -6.18 -4.65 -23.08
C PRO A 274 -7.42 -5.41 -23.54
N GLY A 275 -8.56 -4.73 -23.51
CA GLY A 275 -9.86 -5.27 -23.92
C GLY A 275 -10.72 -5.76 -22.75
N SER A 276 -12.02 -5.83 -23.03
CA SER A 276 -13.03 -6.19 -22.06
C SER A 276 -12.87 -7.64 -21.57
N MET A 277 -13.35 -7.88 -20.35
CA MET A 277 -13.48 -9.24 -19.81
C MET A 277 -14.57 -10.01 -20.57
N SER A 278 -14.49 -11.34 -20.51
CA SER A 278 -15.57 -12.19 -21.02
C SER A 278 -16.88 -11.96 -20.24
N GLU A 279 -18.03 -12.20 -20.85
CA GLU A 279 -19.33 -12.14 -20.15
C GLU A 279 -19.37 -13.07 -18.93
N GLU A 280 -18.69 -14.23 -19.01
CA GLU A 280 -18.59 -15.18 -17.90
C GLU A 280 -17.84 -14.57 -16.70
N ASP A 281 -16.75 -13.86 -16.97
CA ASP A 281 -15.97 -13.19 -15.92
C ASP A 281 -16.70 -11.96 -15.35
N LEU A 282 -17.50 -11.26 -16.17
CA LEU A 282 -18.37 -10.18 -15.69
C LEU A 282 -19.48 -10.73 -14.77
N LYS A 283 -20.14 -11.83 -15.15
CA LYS A 283 -21.18 -12.47 -14.32
C LYS A 283 -20.66 -12.95 -12.97
N LYS A 284 -19.41 -13.42 -12.89
CA LYS A 284 -18.78 -13.78 -11.60
C LYS A 284 -18.69 -12.58 -10.64
N ARG A 285 -18.72 -11.35 -11.15
CA ARG A 285 -18.60 -10.11 -10.37
C ARG A 285 -19.94 -9.50 -9.98
N GLU A 286 -21.06 -9.97 -10.55
CA GLU A 286 -22.38 -9.55 -10.11
C GLU A 286 -22.55 -9.89 -8.62
N ILE A 287 -22.80 -8.86 -7.82
CA ILE A 287 -22.99 -9.00 -6.38
C ILE A 287 -24.32 -9.75 -6.20
N LEU A 288 -24.25 -10.99 -5.70
CA LEU A 288 -25.45 -11.74 -5.36
C LEU A 288 -26.21 -10.98 -4.25
N PRO A 289 -27.55 -10.93 -4.32
CA PRO A 289 -28.35 -10.28 -3.29
C PRO A 289 -28.09 -10.90 -1.90
N PRO A 290 -28.33 -10.17 -0.80
CA PRO A 290 -27.92 -10.56 0.56
C PRO A 290 -28.48 -11.91 1.06
N GLU A 291 -29.45 -12.52 0.38
CA GLU A 291 -30.14 -13.74 0.79
C GLU A 291 -29.32 -15.04 0.66
N HIS A 292 -28.03 -14.96 0.35
CA HIS A 292 -27.14 -16.14 0.21
C HIS A 292 -25.93 -16.16 1.13
N TYR A 293 -25.85 -15.24 2.10
CA TYR A 293 -25.00 -15.48 3.25
C TYR A 293 -25.77 -16.44 4.18
N PRO A 294 -25.35 -17.72 4.35
CA PRO A 294 -25.87 -18.49 5.47
C PRO A 294 -25.61 -17.65 6.71
N ALA A 295 -26.62 -17.53 7.59
CA ALA A 295 -26.47 -16.91 8.90
C ALA A 295 -25.18 -17.47 9.51
N GLN A 296 -24.11 -16.68 9.47
CA GLN A 296 -22.90 -17.01 10.20
C GLN A 296 -23.28 -16.71 11.64
N ASP A 297 -23.05 -17.69 12.52
CA ASP A 297 -23.28 -17.53 13.95
C ASP A 297 -22.78 -16.15 14.38
N SER A 298 -23.73 -15.34 14.82
CA SER A 298 -23.51 -14.03 15.40
C SER A 298 -22.82 -14.21 16.75
N ASP A 299 -21.53 -14.49 16.70
CA ASP A 299 -20.59 -14.13 17.76
C ASP A 299 -19.70 -12.95 17.30
N ASP A 300 -20.24 -12.11 16.40
CA ASP A 300 -19.78 -10.74 16.16
C ASP A 300 -20.19 -9.82 17.34
N SER A 301 -19.86 -10.23 18.57
CA SER A 301 -19.79 -9.34 19.71
C SER A 301 -18.31 -9.19 20.05
N ASP A 302 -17.66 -8.25 19.38
CA ASP A 302 -16.49 -7.60 19.95
C ASP A 302 -16.85 -6.15 20.23
N GLY A 303 -17.19 -5.91 21.50
CA GLY A 303 -17.11 -4.58 22.09
C GLY A 303 -15.64 -4.27 22.33
N SER A 304 -15.05 -3.55 21.40
CA SER A 304 -13.92 -2.67 21.67
C SER A 304 -14.23 -1.33 21.01
N ASP A 305 -15.04 -0.55 21.73
CA ASP A 305 -15.01 0.91 21.63
C ASP A 305 -13.60 1.36 22.05
N GLU A 306 -12.66 1.37 21.10
CA GLU A 306 -11.63 2.41 21.12
C GLU A 306 -12.29 3.65 20.52
N GLU A 307 -12.87 4.45 21.42
CA GLU A 307 -13.29 5.81 21.13
C GLU A 307 -12.09 6.53 20.47
N GLU A 308 -12.19 6.79 19.17
CA GLU A 308 -11.43 7.88 18.57
C GLU A 308 -11.93 9.14 19.29
N GLU A 309 -11.16 9.64 20.26
CA GLU A 309 -11.39 10.95 20.87
C GLU A 309 -11.33 12.00 19.76
N ASP A 310 -12.51 12.39 19.27
CA ASP A 310 -12.73 13.59 18.50
C ASP A 310 -12.40 14.78 19.42
N ASP A 311 -11.18 15.31 19.29
CA ASP A 311 -10.80 16.64 19.80
C ASP A 311 -11.58 17.72 19.02
N ASP A 312 -12.86 17.89 19.35
CA ASP A 312 -13.66 19.04 18.96
C ASP A 312 -13.19 20.25 19.77
N ALA A 313 -12.30 21.03 19.14
CA ALA A 313 -11.88 22.32 19.62
C ALA A 313 -13.08 23.29 19.69
N ASP A 314 -13.47 23.59 20.93
CA ASP A 314 -14.41 24.63 21.35
C ASP A 314 -14.13 25.96 20.65
N TYR A 315 -14.95 26.29 19.65
CA TYR A 315 -15.07 27.64 19.12
C TYR A 315 -16.14 28.37 19.92
N SER A 316 -15.71 29.02 21.00
CA SER A 316 -16.52 29.99 21.74
C SER A 316 -16.95 31.12 20.79
N GLU A 317 -18.24 31.17 20.51
CA GLU A 317 -18.88 32.28 19.80
C GLU A 317 -18.90 33.50 20.73
N TYR A 318 -18.29 34.59 20.27
CA TYR A 318 -18.32 35.88 20.95
C TYR A 318 -19.71 36.50 20.78
N GLU A 319 -20.51 36.54 21.84
CA GLU A 319 -21.57 37.53 21.98
C GLU A 319 -21.03 38.73 22.74
N ILE A 320 -20.90 39.84 22.01
CA ILE A 320 -20.72 41.18 22.56
C ILE A 320 -22.14 41.66 22.91
N GLU A 321 -22.43 41.79 24.19
CA GLU A 321 -23.49 42.67 24.68
C GLU A 321 -22.86 43.74 25.56
N ASP A 322 -22.93 44.97 25.06
CA ASP A 322 -22.75 46.18 25.85
C ASP A 322 -23.87 46.25 26.90
N GLU A 323 -23.54 46.29 28.20
CA GLU A 323 -24.28 47.07 29.20
C GLU A 323 -23.51 47.19 30.52
N ASP A 324 -23.26 48.45 30.90
CA ASP A 324 -23.03 49.02 32.23
C ASP A 324 -21.77 48.70 33.08
N LEU A 325 -21.00 49.80 33.22
CA LEU A 325 -20.06 50.24 34.29
C LEU A 325 -18.56 49.95 34.15
#